data_AF-A0A096NTM8-F1
#
_entry.id   AF-A0A096NTM8-F1
#
_cell.length_a   1.000
_cell.length_b   1.000
_cell.length_c   1.000
_cell.angle_alpha   90.00
_cell.angle_beta   90.00
_cell.angle_gamma   90.00
#
_symmetry.space_group_name_H-M   'P 1'
#
loop_
_entity.id
_entity.type
_entity.pdbx_description
1 polymer ?
#
loop_
_entity_poly.entity_id
_entity_poly.type
_entity_poly.pdbx_seq_one_letter_code
_entity_poly.pdbx_strand_id
1 'polypeptide(L)'
;MALFHKVLRGTYILRKCSKPTSALHPFLGIRFADYSSSLQKPVASPGKASSQRKTEGGLQGHHQKEVALDITCPEEKPDVSFDKAIRDEAMDHFRRLKDEIVNHWKGPEGRPLQEALLEQAKVVWQFRGKEDLDKWRVTSDKTIGGRSEVFLKMGKNNQSALLYGTLSSEAPQDGESAHSGYCAMISRIPRGAFERKLSYDWSQFNTLYLRVRGDGRPWMVNIKEDTDFLQRTNQMYSYFMFTRGGPYWQEVKIPFSKFFFSNRGRIRDVQHELLLDKISSIGFTLADKVDGPFFLEIDFIGVFTDPAHTEEFAYENSPELNPRLFK
;
A
#
# COMPACT_ATOMS: atom_id res chain seq x y z
N MET A 1 -11.13 20.62 21.44
CA MET A 1 -12.34 19.77 21.52
C MET A 1 -13.30 20.17 20.41
N ALA A 2 -13.22 19.52 19.24
CA ALA A 2 -14.27 19.39 18.21
C ALA A 2 -13.60 18.95 16.90
N LEU A 3 -13.44 17.63 16.79
CA LEU A 3 -13.04 16.94 15.57
C LEU A 3 -14.30 16.69 14.70
N PHE A 4 -14.15 16.91 13.39
CA PHE A 4 -14.65 16.07 12.31
C PHE A 4 -16.11 16.23 11.87
N HIS A 5 -16.27 16.79 10.66
CA HIS A 5 -17.42 16.51 9.82
C HIS A 5 -16.96 16.19 8.38
N LYS A 6 -17.51 15.10 7.86
CA LYS A 6 -17.73 14.76 6.43
C LYS A 6 -16.54 14.28 5.59
N VAL A 7 -16.40 12.96 5.52
CA VAL A 7 -16.11 12.26 4.25
C VAL A 7 -17.01 11.03 4.16
N LEU A 8 -17.99 11.07 3.25
CA LEU A 8 -18.70 9.90 2.76
C LEU A 8 -19.42 10.29 1.48
N ARG A 9 -18.87 9.88 0.34
CA ARG A 9 -19.61 9.59 -0.91
C ARG A 9 -18.69 8.86 -1.89
N GLY A 10 -19.11 7.68 -2.31
CA GLY A 10 -18.73 7.11 -3.61
C GLY A 10 -17.98 5.78 -3.59
N THR A 11 -18.61 4.70 -3.11
CA THR A 11 -18.20 3.34 -3.49
C THR A 11 -18.89 2.95 -4.80
N TYR A 12 -18.12 2.76 -5.87
CA TYR A 12 -18.56 2.07 -7.07
C TYR A 12 -18.09 0.61 -6.99
N ILE A 13 -19.07 -0.28 -7.09
CA ILE A 13 -18.93 -1.74 -7.12
C ILE A 13 -18.34 -2.12 -8.49
N LEU A 14 -17.20 -2.82 -8.52
CA LEU A 14 -16.76 -3.56 -9.70
C LEU A 14 -16.74 -5.05 -9.40
N ARG A 15 -17.61 -5.75 -10.11
CA ARG A 15 -17.87 -7.19 -10.09
C ARG A 15 -17.19 -7.78 -11.32
N LYS A 16 -16.28 -8.77 -11.17
CA LYS A 16 -16.18 -9.93 -12.07
C LYS A 16 -15.18 -10.99 -11.58
N CYS A 17 -15.65 -12.23 -11.66
CA CYS A 17 -14.99 -13.49 -11.32
C CYS A 17 -13.82 -13.86 -12.24
N SER A 18 -12.90 -14.68 -11.72
CA SER A 18 -12.42 -15.87 -12.43
C SER A 18 -12.21 -17.02 -11.44
N LYS A 19 -12.54 -18.24 -11.88
CA LYS A 19 -12.51 -19.51 -11.11
C LYS A 19 -11.08 -20.08 -11.07
N PRO A 20 -10.68 -20.84 -10.03
CA PRO A 20 -9.55 -21.74 -10.13
C PRO A 20 -9.99 -23.20 -10.37
N THR A 21 -9.22 -23.90 -11.20
CA THR A 21 -9.34 -25.33 -11.50
C THR A 21 -8.63 -26.15 -10.42
N SER A 22 -9.26 -27.26 -10.04
CA SER A 22 -8.90 -28.21 -8.99
C SER A 22 -7.82 -29.21 -9.42
N ALA A 23 -6.88 -29.53 -8.52
CA ALA A 23 -6.26 -30.85 -8.37
C ALA A 23 -5.63 -31.02 -6.96
N LEU A 24 -5.85 -32.19 -6.38
CA LEU A 24 -5.70 -32.65 -4.99
C LEU A 24 -4.25 -33.06 -4.62
N HIS A 25 -3.69 -32.64 -3.46
CA HIS A 25 -3.38 -33.40 -2.20
C HIS A 25 -2.35 -34.56 -2.31
N PRO A 26 -1.56 -34.95 -1.24
CA PRO A 26 -2.03 -34.98 0.17
C PRO A 26 -1.01 -34.89 1.38
N PHE A 27 -1.61 -34.82 2.60
CA PHE A 27 -1.16 -35.14 3.99
C PHE A 27 -0.11 -34.23 4.69
N LEU A 28 -0.19 -33.88 6.01
CA LEU A 28 -0.58 -34.70 7.17
C LEU A 28 -0.95 -33.87 8.46
N GLY A 29 -2.05 -34.25 9.14
CA GLY A 29 -2.33 -34.22 10.61
C GLY A 29 -2.56 -32.87 11.32
N ILE A 30 -3.68 -32.63 12.02
CA ILE A 30 -4.09 -33.23 13.32
C ILE A 30 -5.64 -33.34 13.42
N ARG A 31 -6.09 -34.42 14.08
CA ARG A 31 -7.47 -34.93 14.22
C ARG A 31 -8.27 -34.25 15.33
N PHE A 32 -9.60 -34.17 15.17
CA PHE A 32 -10.57 -34.48 16.24
C PHE A 32 -11.78 -35.21 15.66
N ALA A 33 -12.33 -36.12 16.47
CA ALA A 33 -13.26 -37.19 16.11
C ALA A 33 -14.73 -36.83 16.33
N ASP A 34 -15.60 -37.39 15.49
CA ASP A 34 -17.06 -37.35 15.61
C ASP A 34 -17.58 -38.40 16.61
N TYR A 35 -18.60 -38.06 17.40
CA TYR A 35 -19.70 -38.97 17.71
C TYR A 35 -21.02 -38.23 17.99
N SER A 36 -21.95 -38.46 17.05
CA SER A 36 -23.42 -38.47 17.07
C SER A 36 -24.18 -38.38 18.41
N SER A 37 -25.25 -37.56 18.42
CA SER A 37 -26.50 -37.91 19.09
C SER A 37 -27.73 -37.59 18.23
N SER A 38 -28.67 -38.52 18.25
CA SER A 38 -29.83 -38.72 17.39
C SER A 38 -31.07 -37.94 17.87
N LEU A 39 -31.79 -37.29 16.94
CA LEU A 39 -33.15 -36.78 17.14
C LEU A 39 -34.10 -37.51 16.19
N GLN A 40 -34.99 -38.33 16.76
CA GLN A 40 -36.18 -38.85 16.07
C GLN A 40 -37.44 -38.13 16.56
N LYS A 41 -38.26 -37.73 15.58
CA LYS A 41 -39.63 -37.21 15.67
C LYS A 41 -40.63 -38.32 16.04
N PRO A 42 -41.87 -37.95 16.42
CA PRO A 42 -42.99 -38.31 15.54
C PRO A 42 -43.91 -37.10 15.25
N VAL A 43 -44.13 -36.76 13.98
CA VAL A 43 -45.33 -37.08 13.15
C VAL A 43 -46.59 -36.31 13.58
N ALA A 44 -46.94 -35.32 12.76
CA ALA A 44 -48.32 -34.87 12.53
C ALA A 44 -48.45 -34.49 11.05
N SER A 45 -49.49 -34.97 10.39
CA SER A 45 -49.92 -34.55 9.06
C SER A 45 -51.40 -34.10 9.09
N PRO A 46 -51.85 -33.22 8.18
CA PRO A 46 -53.12 -32.48 8.34
C PRO A 46 -54.23 -32.81 7.32
N GLY A 47 -55.48 -32.57 7.74
CA GLY A 47 -56.65 -32.15 6.93
C GLY A 47 -57.34 -33.22 6.08
N LYS A 48 -58.67 -33.24 5.82
CA LYS A 48 -59.82 -32.33 5.99
C LYS A 48 -61.11 -33.17 5.82
N ALA A 49 -62.23 -32.72 6.40
CA ALA A 49 -63.53 -32.46 5.74
C ALA A 49 -64.79 -32.86 6.53
N SER A 50 -65.69 -31.87 6.65
CA SER A 50 -67.17 -31.92 6.72
C SER A 50 -67.86 -32.81 7.77
N SER A 51 -68.71 -32.22 8.60
CA SER A 51 -70.08 -31.88 8.23
C SER A 51 -70.79 -31.16 9.39
N GLN A 52 -71.96 -30.63 9.05
CA GLN A 52 -72.71 -29.60 9.72
C GLN A 52 -73.87 -30.23 10.51
N ARG A 53 -74.35 -29.50 11.53
CA ARG A 53 -75.77 -29.36 11.92
C ARG A 53 -76.38 -30.37 12.93
N LYS A 54 -76.79 -29.83 14.08
CA LYS A 54 -78.16 -29.82 14.68
C LYS A 54 -78.06 -29.97 16.21
N THR A 55 -78.36 -28.92 16.97
CA THR A 55 -79.66 -28.54 17.57
C THR A 55 -79.91 -29.23 18.92
N GLU A 56 -80.24 -28.36 19.88
CA GLU A 56 -80.64 -28.51 21.28
C GLU A 56 -81.48 -29.73 21.67
N GLY A 57 -81.36 -30.11 22.95
CA GLY A 57 -82.43 -30.77 23.69
C GLY A 57 -82.00 -31.45 24.99
N GLY A 58 -82.44 -30.90 26.13
CA GLY A 58 -82.94 -31.72 27.24
C GLY A 58 -82.05 -31.92 28.47
N LEU A 59 -82.40 -31.19 29.54
CA LEU A 59 -82.69 -31.68 30.91
C LEU A 59 -82.04 -33.01 31.36
N GLN A 60 -81.33 -33.00 32.49
CA GLN A 60 -81.90 -33.19 33.85
C GLN A 60 -80.75 -33.46 34.85
N GLY A 61 -80.80 -32.82 36.01
CA GLY A 61 -79.74 -32.91 37.02
C GLY A 61 -79.80 -34.19 37.85
N HIS A 62 -78.68 -34.49 38.52
CA HIS A 62 -78.69 -35.12 39.83
C HIS A 62 -77.39 -34.80 40.59
N HIS A 63 -77.55 -34.36 41.83
CA HIS A 63 -76.52 -34.17 42.83
C HIS A 63 -75.84 -35.49 43.21
N GLN A 64 -74.53 -35.46 43.43
CA GLN A 64 -73.87 -36.16 44.53
C GLN A 64 -72.57 -35.44 44.93
N LYS A 65 -72.51 -35.02 46.20
CA LYS A 65 -71.29 -34.79 47.01
C LYS A 65 -70.50 -36.10 47.05
N GLU A 66 -69.18 -36.16 47.06
CA GLU A 66 -68.21 -35.82 48.13
C GLU A 66 -66.89 -36.48 47.61
N VAL A 67 -65.67 -35.96 47.74
CA VAL A 67 -64.80 -35.97 48.92
C VAL A 67 -63.49 -35.28 48.48
N ALA A 68 -62.93 -34.43 49.34
CA ALA A 68 -61.65 -33.79 49.16
C ALA A 68 -60.48 -34.78 49.28
N LEU A 69 -59.40 -34.53 48.54
CA LEU A 69 -58.00 -34.50 48.99
C LEU A 69 -57.13 -34.49 47.73
N ASP A 70 -56.55 -33.33 47.38
CA ASP A 70 -55.40 -33.31 46.50
C ASP A 70 -54.31 -32.40 47.07
N ILE A 71 -53.14 -32.99 47.10
CA ILE A 71 -51.91 -32.54 47.73
C ILE A 71 -51.37 -31.36 46.93
N THR A 72 -51.14 -30.23 47.59
CA THR A 72 -50.50 -29.06 46.99
C THR A 72 -49.03 -29.39 46.68
N CYS A 73 -48.72 -29.71 45.42
CA CYS A 73 -47.37 -29.62 44.88
C CYS A 73 -47.11 -28.15 44.46
N PRO A 74 -46.03 -27.50 44.91
CA PRO A 74 -45.64 -26.21 44.34
C PRO A 74 -45.06 -26.44 42.95
N GLU A 75 -45.85 -26.22 41.90
CA GLU A 75 -45.29 -25.95 40.57
C GLU A 75 -44.63 -24.57 40.59
N GLU A 76 -43.33 -24.52 40.92
CA GLU A 76 -42.50 -23.42 40.43
C GLU A 76 -42.33 -23.61 38.92
N LYS A 77 -43.17 -22.93 38.14
CA LYS A 77 -42.90 -22.73 36.72
C LYS A 77 -41.72 -21.77 36.62
N PRO A 78 -40.56 -22.16 36.06
CA PRO A 78 -39.57 -21.17 35.72
C PRO A 78 -40.13 -20.35 34.56
N ASP A 79 -40.45 -19.08 34.81
CA ASP A 79 -40.74 -18.11 33.77
C ASP A 79 -39.45 -17.89 32.95
N VAL A 80 -39.23 -18.76 31.96
CA VAL A 80 -38.19 -18.56 30.96
C VAL A 80 -38.69 -17.49 30.02
N SER A 81 -38.39 -16.23 30.35
CA SER A 81 -38.76 -15.09 29.52
C SER A 81 -37.93 -15.08 28.24
N PHE A 82 -38.49 -15.61 27.16
CA PHE A 82 -37.87 -15.65 25.82
C PHE A 82 -37.41 -14.26 25.34
N ASP A 83 -38.13 -13.19 25.71
CA ASP A 83 -37.75 -11.81 25.38
C ASP A 83 -36.42 -11.38 26.01
N LYS A 84 -36.11 -11.91 27.20
CA LYS A 84 -34.85 -11.65 27.89
C LYS A 84 -33.71 -12.42 27.23
N ALA A 85 -33.94 -13.68 26.86
CA ALA A 85 -32.98 -14.49 26.12
C ALA A 85 -32.63 -13.90 24.75
N ILE A 86 -33.64 -13.43 23.99
CA ILE A 86 -33.43 -12.78 22.69
C ILE A 86 -32.66 -11.46 22.85
N ARG A 87 -32.99 -10.68 23.88
CA ARG A 87 -32.26 -9.43 24.18
C ARG A 87 -30.81 -9.70 24.58
N ASP A 88 -30.57 -10.75 25.37
CA ASP A 88 -29.24 -11.12 25.83
C ASP A 88 -28.37 -11.65 24.67
N GLU A 89 -28.92 -12.51 23.79
CA GLU A 89 -28.22 -12.92 22.56
C GLU A 89 -27.94 -11.75 21.62
N ALA A 90 -28.91 -10.85 21.43
CA ALA A 90 -28.70 -9.66 20.61
C ALA A 90 -27.61 -8.75 21.19
N MET A 91 -27.58 -8.57 22.51
CA MET A 91 -26.53 -7.80 23.19
C MET A 91 -25.16 -8.47 23.05
N ASP A 92 -25.09 -9.80 23.11
CA ASP A 92 -23.86 -10.55 22.90
C ASP A 92 -23.36 -10.43 21.46
N HIS A 93 -24.25 -10.49 20.46
CA HIS A 93 -23.88 -10.24 19.07
C HIS A 93 -23.39 -8.81 18.84
N PHE A 94 -24.03 -7.81 19.45
CA PHE A 94 -23.56 -6.42 19.39
C PHE A 94 -22.21 -6.23 20.08
N ARG A 95 -21.97 -6.93 21.20
CA ARG A 95 -20.68 -6.90 21.90
C ARG A 95 -19.59 -7.53 21.04
N ARG A 96 -19.86 -8.69 20.44
CA ARG A 96 -18.92 -9.36 19.52
C ARG A 96 -18.63 -8.52 18.28
N LEU A 97 -19.64 -7.87 17.70
CA LEU A 97 -19.46 -6.95 16.57
C LEU A 97 -18.63 -5.73 16.98
N LYS A 98 -18.89 -5.16 18.16
CA LYS A 98 -18.11 -4.04 18.70
C LYS A 98 -16.66 -4.46 18.92
N ASP A 99 -16.43 -5.64 19.49
CA ASP A 99 -15.10 -6.18 19.73
C ASP A 99 -14.39 -6.48 18.41
N GLU A 100 -15.09 -7.00 17.40
CA GLU A 100 -14.55 -7.22 16.05
C GLU A 100 -14.18 -5.92 15.34
N ILE A 101 -15.01 -4.88 15.44
CA ILE A 101 -14.69 -3.55 14.92
C ILE A 101 -13.49 -2.95 15.67
N VAL A 102 -13.48 -3.04 17.00
CA VAL A 102 -12.36 -2.51 17.81
C VAL A 102 -11.06 -3.26 17.53
N ASN A 103 -11.12 -4.57 17.37
CA ASN A 103 -9.98 -5.43 17.01
C ASN A 103 -9.59 -5.29 15.54
N HIS A 104 -10.48 -4.85 14.66
CA HIS A 104 -10.11 -4.48 13.31
C HIS A 104 -9.35 -3.15 13.31
N TRP A 105 -9.74 -2.20 14.16
CA TRP A 105 -9.11 -0.89 14.28
C TRP A 105 -7.78 -0.90 15.04
N LYS A 106 -7.61 -1.84 15.97
CA LYS A 106 -6.31 -2.24 16.52
C LYS A 106 -5.70 -3.25 15.55
N GLY A 107 -4.83 -2.80 14.66
CA GLY A 107 -4.10 -3.69 13.73
C GLY A 107 -3.34 -4.83 14.44
N PRO A 108 -2.74 -5.75 13.66
CA PRO A 108 -1.95 -6.85 14.21
C PRO A 108 -0.92 -6.31 15.23
N GLU A 109 -0.76 -7.04 16.35
CA GLU A 109 0.05 -6.65 17.52
C GLU A 109 -0.48 -5.52 18.41
N GLY A 110 -1.72 -5.04 18.19
CA GLY A 110 -2.38 -4.08 19.10
C GLY A 110 -2.05 -2.61 18.84
N ARG A 111 -1.39 -2.30 17.72
CA ARG A 111 -1.14 -0.92 17.26
C ARG A 111 -2.33 -0.37 16.47
N PRO A 112 -2.66 0.93 16.53
CA PRO A 112 -3.71 1.51 15.70
C PRO A 112 -3.41 1.34 14.20
N LEU A 113 -4.41 0.99 13.39
CA LEU A 113 -4.24 0.77 11.94
C LEU A 113 -3.58 1.96 11.21
N GLN A 114 -3.81 3.19 11.67
CA GLN A 114 -3.15 4.37 11.07
C GLN A 114 -1.63 4.30 11.22
N GLU A 115 -1.13 3.79 12.35
CA GLU A 115 0.29 3.67 12.62
C GLU A 115 0.91 2.57 11.77
N ALA A 116 0.24 1.42 11.62
CA ALA A 116 0.67 0.36 10.70
C ALA A 116 0.66 0.80 9.22
N LEU A 117 -0.29 1.64 8.80
CA LEU A 117 -0.33 2.22 7.44
C LEU A 117 0.75 3.30 7.24
N LEU A 118 1.04 4.11 8.26
CA LEU A 118 2.11 5.11 8.24
C LEU A 118 3.49 4.46 8.28
N GLU A 119 3.65 3.34 8.97
CA GLU A 119 4.87 2.51 8.95
C GLU A 119 5.16 2.00 7.53
N GLN A 120 4.12 1.72 6.73
CA GLN A 120 4.29 1.21 5.37
C GLN A 120 4.62 2.30 4.35
N ALA A 121 4.28 3.57 4.58
CA ALA A 121 4.41 4.63 3.58
C ALA A 121 4.84 5.97 4.18
N LYS A 122 5.95 6.52 3.67
CA LYS A 122 6.46 7.82 4.09
C LYS A 122 6.67 8.73 2.89
N VAL A 123 6.03 9.90 2.89
CA VAL A 123 6.31 10.96 1.90
C VAL A 123 7.59 11.68 2.33
N VAL A 124 8.59 11.70 1.46
CA VAL A 124 9.90 12.31 1.74
C VAL A 124 9.96 13.73 1.19
N TRP A 125 9.50 13.92 -0.05
CA TRP A 125 9.40 15.23 -0.68
C TRP A 125 7.98 15.47 -1.18
N GLN A 126 7.47 16.66 -0.86
CA GLN A 126 6.20 17.15 -1.35
C GLN A 126 6.41 18.58 -1.86
N PHE A 127 5.76 18.94 -2.96
CA PHE A 127 5.89 20.26 -3.55
C PHE A 127 4.64 21.08 -3.25
N ARG A 128 4.63 21.82 -2.14
CA ARG A 128 3.51 22.70 -1.76
C ARG A 128 3.90 24.17 -1.74
N GLY A 129 5.19 24.48 -1.63
CA GLY A 129 5.71 25.84 -1.64
C GLY A 129 6.96 26.01 -2.52
N LYS A 130 7.34 27.27 -2.75
CA LYS A 130 8.60 27.61 -3.43
C LYS A 130 9.82 27.16 -2.62
N GLU A 131 9.71 27.17 -1.30
CA GLU A 131 10.75 26.68 -0.38
C GLU A 131 11.09 25.21 -0.64
N ASP A 132 10.13 24.42 -1.11
CA ASP A 132 10.37 23.02 -1.47
C ASP A 132 11.20 22.90 -2.75
N LEU A 133 11.12 23.88 -3.67
CA LEU A 133 11.95 23.92 -4.87
C LEU A 133 13.41 24.25 -4.54
N ASP A 134 13.66 25.05 -3.50
CA ASP A 134 15.01 25.41 -3.07
C ASP A 134 15.80 24.20 -2.55
N LYS A 135 15.09 23.15 -2.12
CA LYS A 135 15.68 21.84 -1.77
C LYS A 135 16.23 21.10 -3.00
N TRP A 136 15.99 21.60 -4.21
CA TRP A 136 16.45 20.99 -5.45
C TRP A 136 17.47 21.87 -6.14
N ARG A 137 18.36 21.23 -6.89
CA ARG A 137 19.31 21.86 -7.78
C ARG A 137 19.10 21.31 -9.17
N VAL A 138 18.97 22.22 -10.13
CA VAL A 138 18.87 21.88 -11.53
C VAL A 138 20.24 22.09 -12.19
N THR A 139 20.66 21.15 -13.02
CA THR A 139 21.93 21.19 -13.76
C THR A 139 21.66 20.74 -15.19
N SER A 140 22.27 21.40 -16.18
CA SER A 140 22.29 20.93 -17.56
C SER A 140 23.71 20.87 -18.10
N ASP A 141 23.85 20.33 -19.30
CA ASP A 141 25.08 20.34 -20.10
C ASP A 141 25.68 21.75 -20.33
N LYS A 142 24.91 22.82 -20.12
CA LYS A 142 25.38 24.22 -20.21
C LYS A 142 26.61 24.49 -19.32
N THR A 143 26.78 23.74 -18.21
CA THR A 143 27.99 23.84 -17.38
C THR A 143 29.26 23.31 -18.05
N ILE A 144 29.11 22.50 -19.09
CA ILE A 144 30.19 21.86 -19.87
C ILE A 144 30.31 22.52 -21.27
N GLY A 145 29.48 23.52 -21.59
CA GLY A 145 29.43 24.17 -22.91
C GLY A 145 28.31 23.65 -23.84
N GLY A 146 27.41 22.80 -23.33
CA GLY A 146 26.24 22.32 -24.06
C GLY A 146 25.15 23.38 -24.25
N ARG A 147 24.15 23.04 -25.06
CA ARG A 147 23.03 23.93 -25.44
C ARG A 147 21.70 23.57 -24.76
N SER A 148 21.67 22.56 -23.89
CA SER A 148 20.44 22.17 -23.20
C SER A 148 20.09 23.14 -22.08
N GLU A 149 18.81 23.47 -22.04
CA GLU A 149 18.25 24.39 -21.05
C GLU A 149 17.20 23.66 -20.21
N VAL A 150 17.20 23.96 -18.92
CA VAL A 150 16.35 23.29 -17.95
C VAL A 150 15.92 24.30 -16.89
N PHE A 151 14.64 24.26 -16.57
CA PHE A 151 13.99 25.18 -15.65
C PHE A 151 13.10 24.39 -14.70
N LEU A 152 13.05 24.84 -13.45
CA LEU A 152 12.18 24.30 -12.42
C LEU A 152 11.22 25.39 -11.97
N LYS A 153 9.93 25.09 -12.01
CA LYS A 153 8.85 26.00 -11.63
C LYS A 153 7.81 25.25 -10.80
N MET A 154 7.04 25.96 -9.99
CA MET A 154 5.81 25.38 -9.42
C MET A 154 4.79 25.10 -10.53
N GLY A 155 4.17 23.92 -10.46
CA GLY A 155 3.08 23.54 -11.33
C GLY A 155 1.79 24.29 -11.03
N LYS A 156 0.72 23.93 -11.76
CA LYS A 156 -0.58 24.59 -11.61
C LYS A 156 -1.10 24.36 -10.19
N ASN A 157 -1.63 25.42 -9.56
CA ASN A 157 -2.17 25.41 -8.20
C ASN A 157 -1.14 25.23 -7.07
N ASN A 158 0.18 25.39 -7.32
CA ASN A 158 1.25 25.25 -6.32
C ASN A 158 1.27 23.86 -5.63
N GLN A 159 0.80 22.82 -6.32
CA GLN A 159 0.72 21.47 -5.76
C GLN A 159 1.78 20.52 -6.32
N SER A 160 2.58 20.95 -7.29
CA SER A 160 3.56 20.10 -7.97
C SER A 160 4.80 20.91 -8.35
N ALA A 161 5.90 20.21 -8.60
CA ALA A 161 7.07 20.77 -9.27
C ALA A 161 7.04 20.40 -10.74
N LEU A 162 7.16 21.41 -11.61
CA LEU A 162 7.27 21.27 -13.05
C LEU A 162 8.72 21.52 -13.48
N LEU A 163 9.39 20.45 -13.87
CA LEU A 163 10.67 20.48 -14.56
C LEU A 163 10.40 20.53 -16.07
N TYR A 164 10.93 21.52 -16.76
CA TYR A 164 10.74 21.66 -18.20
C TYR A 164 11.95 22.31 -18.84
N GLY A 165 12.12 22.12 -20.14
CA GLY A 165 13.26 22.63 -20.84
C GLY A 165 13.35 22.11 -22.26
N THR A 166 14.51 22.33 -22.87
CA THR A 166 14.83 21.84 -24.22
C THR A 166 16.13 21.08 -24.14
N LEU A 167 16.12 19.82 -24.57
CA LEU A 167 17.32 19.00 -24.69
C LEU A 167 17.95 19.22 -26.07
N SER A 168 19.27 19.41 -26.09
CA SER A 168 20.07 19.47 -27.31
C SER A 168 21.31 18.59 -27.16
N SER A 169 21.46 17.65 -28.07
CA SER A 169 22.54 16.66 -28.11
C SER A 169 23.72 17.12 -28.98
N GLU A 170 23.69 18.37 -29.44
CA GLU A 170 24.77 18.96 -30.23
C GLU A 170 26.02 19.10 -29.37
N ALA A 171 27.14 18.56 -29.85
CA ALA A 171 28.40 18.61 -29.12
C ALA A 171 28.93 20.07 -29.07
N PRO A 172 29.49 20.51 -27.93
CA PRO A 172 30.18 21.79 -27.84
C PRO A 172 31.36 21.85 -28.82
N GLN A 173 31.66 23.03 -29.35
CA GLN A 173 32.80 23.25 -30.25
C GLN A 173 34.14 23.43 -29.50
N ASP A 174 34.23 22.94 -28.26
CA ASP A 174 35.40 23.11 -27.41
C ASP A 174 36.51 22.07 -27.69
N GLY A 175 36.21 21.02 -28.47
CA GLY A 175 37.18 19.98 -28.84
C GLY A 175 37.51 18.96 -27.75
N GLU A 176 37.16 19.23 -26.49
CA GLU A 176 37.39 18.32 -25.35
C GLU A 176 36.17 17.44 -25.03
N SER A 177 34.96 18.01 -25.15
CA SER A 177 33.71 17.36 -24.74
C SER A 177 33.04 16.63 -25.90
N ALA A 178 33.17 15.30 -25.92
CA ALA A 178 32.56 14.45 -26.95
C ALA A 178 31.06 14.13 -26.72
N HIS A 179 30.52 14.40 -25.52
CA HIS A 179 29.15 14.03 -25.15
C HIS A 179 28.41 15.21 -24.52
N SER A 180 27.22 15.51 -25.02
CA SER A 180 26.31 16.56 -24.55
C SER A 180 24.85 16.06 -24.61
N GLY A 181 23.91 16.90 -24.16
CA GLY A 181 22.50 16.52 -24.09
C GLY A 181 22.14 15.81 -22.80
N TYR A 182 22.39 16.46 -21.66
CA TYR A 182 21.79 16.02 -20.39
C TYR A 182 21.13 17.19 -19.64
N CYS A 183 20.03 16.85 -18.98
CA CYS A 183 19.36 17.71 -18.01
C CYS A 183 19.10 16.90 -16.75
N ALA A 184 19.45 17.45 -15.58
CA ALA A 184 19.33 16.77 -14.31
C ALA A 184 18.70 17.69 -13.25
N MET A 185 17.84 17.11 -12.43
CA MET A 185 17.29 17.70 -11.22
C MET A 185 17.69 16.82 -10.05
N ILE A 186 18.42 17.37 -9.08
CA ILE A 186 19.00 16.63 -7.97
C ILE A 186 18.59 17.28 -6.65
N SER A 187 18.13 16.48 -5.69
CA SER A 187 17.82 16.96 -4.34
C SER A 187 19.11 17.35 -3.62
N ARG A 188 19.07 18.45 -2.88
CA ARG A 188 20.17 18.82 -1.99
C ARG A 188 20.22 17.85 -0.81
N ILE A 189 21.45 17.57 -0.37
CA ILE A 189 21.69 16.76 0.82
C ILE A 189 21.19 17.56 2.03
N PRO A 190 20.34 16.97 2.89
CA PRO A 190 19.88 17.66 4.08
C PRO A 190 21.08 17.98 4.99
N ARG A 191 21.10 19.19 5.53
CA ARG A 191 22.16 19.64 6.44
C ARG A 191 21.57 19.89 7.83
N GLY A 192 22.19 19.29 8.83
CA GLY A 192 21.85 19.47 10.25
C GLY A 192 22.62 20.63 10.88
N ALA A 193 22.61 20.67 12.21
CA ALA A 193 23.40 21.64 12.98
C ALA A 193 24.90 21.56 12.60
N PHE A 194 25.57 22.71 12.54
CA PHE A 194 26.98 22.84 12.13
C PHE A 194 27.29 22.35 10.72
N GLU A 195 26.31 22.45 9.81
CA GLU A 195 26.42 21.98 8.41
C GLU A 195 26.78 20.49 8.28
N ARG A 196 26.51 19.70 9.32
CA ARG A 196 26.70 18.25 9.27
C ARG A 196 25.78 17.67 8.20
N LYS A 197 26.34 16.86 7.31
CA LYS A 197 25.55 16.11 6.34
C LYS A 197 24.64 15.15 7.09
N LEU A 198 23.37 15.15 6.72
CA LEU A 198 22.41 14.15 7.17
C LEU A 198 22.14 13.22 5.99
N SER A 199 21.96 11.95 6.30
CA SER A 199 21.44 10.94 5.37
C SER A 199 20.00 10.61 5.71
N TYR A 200 19.28 10.10 4.72
CA TYR A 200 17.99 9.47 4.90
C TYR A 200 18.20 7.99 5.20
N ASP A 201 17.56 7.53 6.27
CA ASP A 201 17.44 6.11 6.58
C ASP A 201 16.11 5.59 6.00
N TRP A 202 16.22 4.74 4.97
CA TRP A 202 15.13 4.04 4.31
C TRP A 202 15.17 2.53 4.55
N SER A 203 15.93 2.05 5.55
CA SER A 203 16.05 0.62 5.88
C SER A 203 14.72 -0.11 6.09
N GLN A 204 13.67 0.62 6.50
CA GLN A 204 12.32 0.10 6.73
C GLN A 204 11.48 -0.07 5.46
N PHE A 205 11.93 0.50 4.33
CA PHE A 205 11.19 0.56 3.08
C PHE A 205 11.91 -0.21 1.97
N ASN A 206 11.14 -0.83 1.08
CA ASN A 206 11.69 -1.60 -0.05
C ASN A 206 11.47 -0.96 -1.42
N THR A 207 10.56 0.01 -1.52
CA THR A 207 10.10 0.55 -2.80
C THR A 207 10.08 2.08 -2.77
N LEU A 208 10.63 2.69 -3.81
CA LEU A 208 10.46 4.10 -4.10
C LEU A 208 9.10 4.33 -4.77
N TYR A 209 8.34 5.30 -4.25
CA TYR A 209 7.02 5.63 -4.73
C TYR A 209 6.97 7.06 -5.28
N LEU A 210 6.63 7.19 -6.55
CA LEU A 210 6.64 8.45 -7.27
C LEU A 210 5.28 8.72 -7.90
N ARG A 211 4.77 9.94 -7.75
CA ARG A 211 3.62 10.40 -8.54
C ARG A 211 4.05 11.47 -9.52
N VAL A 212 4.09 11.09 -10.79
CA VAL A 212 4.67 11.88 -11.87
C VAL A 212 3.72 12.01 -13.06
N ARG A 213 3.87 13.09 -13.81
CA ARG A 213 3.24 13.30 -15.11
C ARG A 213 4.33 13.71 -16.08
N GLY A 214 4.55 12.91 -17.12
CA GLY A 214 5.63 13.12 -18.07
C GLY A 214 5.17 13.22 -19.52
N ASP A 215 6.15 13.47 -20.37
CA ASP A 215 6.05 13.71 -21.81
C ASP A 215 6.13 12.44 -22.68
N GLY A 216 6.42 11.29 -22.10
CA GLY A 216 6.61 10.03 -22.83
C GLY A 216 8.07 9.59 -22.92
N ARG A 217 8.99 10.40 -22.41
CA ARG A 217 10.44 10.14 -22.51
C ARG A 217 10.92 9.22 -21.38
N PRO A 218 12.04 8.50 -21.59
CA PRO A 218 12.69 7.71 -20.55
C PRO A 218 13.49 8.64 -19.63
N TRP A 219 13.15 8.63 -18.34
CA TRP A 219 13.82 9.38 -17.30
C TRP A 219 14.64 8.43 -16.44
N MET A 220 15.87 8.81 -16.11
CA MET A 220 16.71 8.07 -15.18
C MET A 220 16.50 8.60 -13.76
N VAL A 221 16.03 7.74 -12.87
CA VAL A 221 15.96 8.00 -11.43
C VAL A 221 17.29 7.59 -10.82
N ASN A 222 17.97 8.54 -10.18
CA ASN A 222 19.29 8.37 -9.59
C ASN A 222 19.20 8.51 -8.07
N ILE A 223 19.75 7.56 -7.33
CA ILE A 223 19.90 7.61 -5.88
C ILE A 223 21.40 7.64 -5.58
N LYS A 224 21.82 8.53 -4.69
CA LYS A 224 23.22 8.66 -4.28
C LYS A 224 23.34 8.30 -2.81
N GLU A 225 24.26 7.39 -2.50
CA GLU A 225 24.64 7.06 -1.12
C GLU A 225 25.59 8.10 -0.53
N ASP A 226 25.47 8.35 0.78
CA ASP A 226 26.45 9.14 1.52
C ASP A 226 27.61 8.24 1.93
N THR A 227 28.67 8.24 1.11
CA THR A 227 29.90 7.52 1.44
C THR A 227 31.03 8.52 1.66
N ASP A 228 31.57 8.55 2.88
CA ASP A 228 32.61 9.49 3.32
C ASP A 228 33.98 9.31 2.65
N PHE A 229 34.16 8.23 1.87
CA PHE A 229 35.42 7.96 1.20
C PHE A 229 35.55 8.79 -0.08
N LEU A 230 36.58 9.65 -0.15
CA LEU A 230 36.93 10.53 -1.29
C LEU A 230 36.93 9.81 -2.66
N GLN A 231 37.21 8.50 -2.68
CA GLN A 231 37.27 7.67 -3.88
C GLN A 231 35.89 7.27 -4.45
N ARG A 232 34.80 7.41 -3.66
CA ARG A 232 33.43 6.97 -3.99
C ARG A 232 32.47 8.11 -4.36
N THR A 233 33.00 9.32 -4.54
CA THR A 233 32.23 10.57 -4.73
C THR A 233 31.22 10.58 -5.89
N ASN A 234 31.40 9.70 -6.89
CA ASN A 234 30.58 9.61 -8.11
C ASN A 234 29.83 8.28 -8.27
N GLN A 235 29.65 7.54 -7.18
CA GLN A 235 28.78 6.37 -7.13
C GLN A 235 27.31 6.80 -7.12
N MET A 236 26.50 6.18 -7.96
CA MET A 236 25.06 6.38 -8.01
C MET A 236 24.36 5.09 -8.41
N TYR A 237 23.14 4.94 -7.93
CA TYR A 237 22.24 3.86 -8.26
C TYR A 237 21.18 4.40 -9.19
N SER A 238 21.03 3.79 -10.35
CA SER A 238 20.21 4.32 -11.42
C SER A 238 19.11 3.34 -11.77
N TYR A 239 17.96 3.86 -12.18
CA TYR A 239 16.85 3.09 -12.73
C TYR A 239 16.16 3.88 -13.84
N PHE A 240 15.74 3.21 -14.90
CA PHE A 240 15.02 3.86 -16.00
C PHE A 240 13.50 3.81 -15.74
N MET A 241 12.89 4.98 -15.52
CA MET A 241 11.43 5.11 -15.53
C MET A 241 10.94 5.57 -16.90
N PHE A 242 9.87 4.95 -17.37
CA PHE A 242 9.21 5.31 -18.61
C PHE A 242 7.89 6.02 -18.30
N THR A 243 7.79 7.26 -18.76
CA THR A 243 6.54 8.02 -18.63
C THR A 243 5.62 7.66 -19.79
N ARG A 244 4.30 7.59 -19.57
CA ARG A 244 3.36 7.20 -20.66
C ARG A 244 3.09 8.32 -21.67
N GLY A 245 3.46 9.55 -21.36
CA GLY A 245 3.06 10.73 -22.12
C GLY A 245 1.58 11.07 -21.92
N GLY A 246 1.29 12.38 -21.87
CA GLY A 246 -0.09 12.88 -21.84
C GLY A 246 -0.48 13.61 -20.55
N PRO A 247 -1.77 13.98 -20.41
CA PRO A 247 -2.22 14.89 -19.35
C PRO A 247 -2.41 14.21 -17.98
N TYR A 248 -2.31 12.89 -17.92
CA TYR A 248 -2.68 12.10 -16.75
C TYR A 248 -1.52 11.90 -15.77
N TRP A 249 -1.85 11.86 -14.49
CA TRP A 249 -0.91 11.48 -13.44
C TRP A 249 -0.68 9.97 -13.46
N GLN A 250 0.57 9.58 -13.28
CA GLN A 250 1.02 8.20 -13.19
C GLN A 250 1.69 7.98 -11.83
N GLU A 251 1.36 6.87 -11.21
CA GLU A 251 2.02 6.37 -10.02
C GLU A 251 3.04 5.32 -10.44
N VAL A 252 4.29 5.51 -10.04
CA VAL A 252 5.42 4.64 -10.38
C VAL A 252 5.98 4.09 -9.07
N LYS A 253 6.02 2.76 -8.97
CA LYS A 253 6.62 2.00 -7.87
C LYS A 253 7.90 1.35 -8.38
N ILE A 254 9.03 1.69 -7.77
CA ILE A 254 10.35 1.20 -8.17
C ILE A 254 10.98 0.50 -6.96
N PRO A 255 11.05 -0.83 -6.94
CA PRO A 255 11.77 -1.55 -5.88
C PRO A 255 13.25 -1.17 -5.85
N PHE A 256 13.82 -1.02 -4.65
CA PHE A 256 15.24 -0.71 -4.48
C PHE A 256 16.16 -1.83 -5.02
N SER A 257 15.69 -3.08 -4.99
CA SER A 257 16.40 -4.26 -5.55
C SER A 257 16.72 -4.13 -7.04
N LYS A 258 15.97 -3.30 -7.78
CA LYS A 258 16.10 -3.13 -9.23
C LYS A 258 17.02 -2.00 -9.64
N PHE A 259 17.55 -1.20 -8.70
CA PHE A 259 18.49 -0.16 -9.06
C PHE A 259 19.85 -0.76 -9.39
N PHE A 260 20.41 -0.37 -10.54
CA PHE A 260 21.77 -0.80 -10.92
C PHE A 260 22.79 0.25 -10.51
N PHE A 261 23.94 -0.24 -10.06
CA PHE A 261 25.10 0.55 -9.71
C PHE A 261 25.79 1.12 -10.95
N SER A 262 25.99 2.44 -10.93
CA SER A 262 26.77 3.16 -11.93
C SER A 262 27.78 4.10 -11.26
N ASN A 263 28.89 4.33 -11.95
CA ASN A 263 29.97 5.18 -11.46
C ASN A 263 30.51 6.03 -12.61
N ARG A 264 30.53 7.35 -12.43
CA ARG A 264 30.93 8.31 -13.48
C ARG A 264 30.18 8.10 -14.81
N GLY A 265 28.88 7.79 -14.73
CA GLY A 265 28.02 7.58 -15.90
C GLY A 265 28.25 6.26 -16.64
N ARG A 266 29.06 5.35 -16.09
CA ARG A 266 29.23 3.99 -16.63
C ARG A 266 28.60 2.98 -15.68
N ILE A 267 27.79 2.08 -16.24
CA ILE A 267 27.29 0.90 -15.53
C ILE A 267 28.50 0.01 -15.21
N ARG A 268 28.55 -0.51 -13.99
CA ARG A 268 29.61 -1.44 -13.58
C ARG A 268 29.12 -2.87 -13.78
N ASP A 269 30.03 -3.75 -14.18
CA ASP A 269 29.71 -5.18 -14.28
C ASP A 269 29.47 -5.78 -12.88
N VAL A 270 30.24 -5.29 -11.91
CA VAL A 270 30.09 -5.63 -10.50
C VAL A 270 28.98 -4.80 -9.88
N GLN A 271 27.83 -5.45 -9.68
CA GLN A 271 26.64 -4.84 -9.09
C GLN A 271 26.68 -5.01 -7.57
N HIS A 272 26.19 -4.02 -6.84
CA HIS A 272 26.13 -4.05 -5.38
C HIS A 272 24.72 -3.65 -4.95
N GLU A 273 24.31 -4.09 -3.77
CA GLU A 273 23.05 -3.67 -3.18
C GLU A 273 23.09 -2.21 -2.72
N LEU A 274 21.97 -1.52 -2.87
CA LEU A 274 21.80 -0.15 -2.39
C LEU A 274 21.72 -0.14 -0.86
N LEU A 275 22.61 0.60 -0.21
CA LEU A 275 22.60 0.82 1.24
C LEU A 275 21.51 1.82 1.61
N LEU A 276 20.39 1.30 2.12
CA LEU A 276 19.21 2.09 2.46
C LEU A 276 19.38 2.94 3.71
N ASP A 277 20.36 2.66 4.56
CA ASP A 277 20.62 3.39 5.81
C ASP A 277 21.25 4.78 5.56
N LYS A 278 21.93 4.96 4.43
CA LYS A 278 22.78 6.12 4.15
C LYS A 278 22.48 6.75 2.79
N ILE A 279 21.24 7.14 2.56
CA ILE A 279 20.87 7.79 1.32
C ILE A 279 21.10 9.29 1.42
N SER A 280 21.90 9.87 0.52
CA SER A 280 22.23 11.30 0.53
C SER A 280 21.22 12.14 -0.26
N SER A 281 20.89 11.69 -1.47
CA SER A 281 20.11 12.48 -2.43
C SER A 281 19.48 11.58 -3.50
N ILE A 282 18.39 12.08 -4.06
CA ILE A 282 17.71 11.53 -5.23
C ILE A 282 17.79 12.53 -6.38
N GLY A 283 17.77 12.07 -7.62
CA GLY A 283 17.72 12.92 -8.78
C GLY A 283 16.99 12.28 -9.96
N PHE A 284 16.58 13.12 -10.89
CA PHE A 284 15.99 12.75 -12.17
C PHE A 284 16.87 13.31 -13.27
N THR A 285 17.36 12.43 -14.14
CA THR A 285 18.21 12.81 -15.26
C THR A 285 17.56 12.38 -16.57
N LEU A 286 17.49 13.31 -17.51
CA LEU A 286 17.12 13.06 -18.90
C LEU A 286 18.39 13.10 -19.75
N ALA A 287 18.67 12.00 -20.46
CA ALA A 287 19.86 11.82 -21.29
C ALA A 287 19.61 10.79 -22.41
N ASP A 288 18.47 10.90 -23.08
CA ASP A 288 18.02 9.99 -24.15
C ASP A 288 18.56 10.36 -25.54
N LYS A 289 19.33 11.45 -25.65
CA LYS A 289 19.87 12.02 -26.90
C LYS A 289 18.81 12.35 -27.95
N VAL A 290 17.58 12.60 -27.52
CA VAL A 290 16.50 13.05 -28.42
C VAL A 290 16.35 14.55 -28.28
N ASP A 291 16.55 15.28 -29.37
CA ASP A 291 16.45 16.74 -29.29
C ASP A 291 15.00 17.19 -29.21
N GLY A 292 14.74 18.20 -28.39
CA GLY A 292 13.42 18.81 -28.30
C GLY A 292 12.97 19.14 -26.87
N PRO A 293 11.77 19.74 -26.76
CA PRO A 293 11.22 20.12 -25.48
C PRO A 293 10.90 18.88 -24.64
N PHE A 294 11.09 18.99 -23.34
CA PHE A 294 10.67 17.99 -22.38
C PHE A 294 9.96 18.63 -21.21
N PHE A 295 9.12 17.83 -20.56
CA PHE A 295 8.56 18.20 -19.26
C PHE A 295 8.34 16.98 -18.38
N LEU A 296 8.60 17.16 -17.09
CA LEU A 296 8.31 16.21 -16.04
C LEU A 296 7.72 16.97 -14.86
N GLU A 297 6.50 16.62 -14.51
CA GLU A 297 5.81 17.18 -13.36
C GLU A 297 5.73 16.14 -12.25
N ILE A 298 6.06 16.55 -11.02
CA ILE A 298 6.18 15.69 -9.86
C ILE A 298 5.28 16.26 -8.76
N ASP A 299 4.33 15.46 -8.25
CA ASP A 299 3.48 15.87 -7.12
C ASP A 299 4.18 15.57 -5.79
N PHE A 300 4.62 14.33 -5.63
CA PHE A 300 5.39 13.91 -4.45
C PHE A 300 6.32 12.73 -4.76
N ILE A 301 7.28 12.56 -3.87
CA ILE A 301 8.23 11.46 -3.82
C ILE A 301 8.15 10.88 -2.41
N GLY A 302 7.88 9.59 -2.34
CA GLY A 302 7.80 8.85 -1.10
C GLY A 302 8.51 7.53 -1.19
N VAL A 303 8.56 6.85 -0.05
CA VAL A 303 9.02 5.48 0.10
C VAL A 303 7.89 4.65 0.67
N PHE A 304 7.83 3.39 0.24
CA PHE A 304 6.76 2.47 0.55
C PHE A 304 7.34 1.08 0.82
N THR A 305 6.72 0.33 1.72
CA THR A 305 7.02 -1.06 2.02
C THR A 305 5.94 -1.91 1.38
N ASP A 306 6.28 -2.57 0.29
CA ASP A 306 5.41 -3.52 -0.41
C ASP A 306 5.60 -4.94 0.15
N PRO A 307 4.64 -5.52 0.89
CA PRO A 307 4.79 -6.85 1.44
C PRO A 307 4.88 -7.95 0.37
N ALA A 308 4.41 -7.68 -0.86
CA ALA A 308 4.48 -8.64 -1.95
C ALA A 308 5.87 -8.71 -2.61
N HIS A 309 6.72 -7.69 -2.39
CA HIS A 309 8.05 -7.63 -2.97
C HIS A 309 9.08 -8.23 -2.00
N THR A 310 9.51 -9.45 -2.29
CA THR A 310 10.47 -10.22 -1.48
C THR A 310 11.86 -10.33 -2.11
N GLU A 311 12.08 -9.72 -3.27
CA GLU A 311 13.37 -9.76 -3.96
C GLU A 311 14.37 -8.83 -3.27
N GLU A 312 15.47 -9.39 -2.79
CA GLU A 312 16.56 -8.65 -2.15
C GLU A 312 17.42 -7.93 -3.20
N PHE A 313 17.82 -8.65 -4.26
CA PHE A 313 18.67 -8.11 -5.31
C PHE A 313 18.40 -8.76 -6.67
N ALA A 314 18.19 -7.93 -7.70
CA ALA A 314 17.80 -8.40 -9.03
C ALA A 314 18.98 -8.84 -9.92
N TYR A 315 20.23 -8.49 -9.55
CA TYR A 315 21.39 -8.65 -10.42
C TYR A 315 22.27 -9.82 -9.97
N GLU A 316 22.73 -10.62 -10.93
CA GLU A 316 23.59 -11.76 -10.65
C GLU A 316 25.02 -11.31 -10.30
N ASN A 317 25.48 -11.73 -9.14
CA ASN A 317 26.88 -11.64 -8.73
C ASN A 317 27.43 -13.06 -8.58
N SER A 318 27.79 -13.71 -9.70
CA SER A 318 28.41 -15.02 -9.60
C SER A 318 29.91 -14.89 -9.29
N PRO A 319 30.50 -15.81 -8.51
CA PRO A 319 31.94 -15.83 -8.26
C PRO A 319 32.77 -16.11 -9.52
N GLU A 320 32.17 -16.76 -10.52
CA GLU A 320 32.77 -16.98 -11.84
C GLU A 320 32.87 -15.67 -12.64
N LEU A 321 31.85 -14.80 -12.55
CA LEU A 321 31.84 -13.48 -13.21
C LEU A 321 32.68 -12.46 -12.41
N ASN A 322 32.63 -12.52 -11.09
CA ASN A 322 33.20 -11.50 -10.19
C ASN A 322 34.10 -12.10 -9.09
N PRO A 323 35.26 -12.71 -9.44
CA PRO A 323 36.15 -13.38 -8.48
C PRO A 323 36.82 -12.43 -7.47
N ARG A 324 36.70 -11.11 -7.65
CA ARG A 324 37.24 -10.08 -6.74
C ARG A 324 36.28 -9.69 -5.61
N LEU A 325 34.99 -9.98 -5.73
CA LEU A 325 34.01 -9.72 -4.68
C LEU A 325 34.06 -10.75 -3.55
N PHE A 326 34.48 -11.97 -3.87
CA PHE A 326 34.46 -13.13 -2.97
C PHE A 326 35.86 -13.52 -2.46
N LYS A 327 36.85 -12.63 -2.57
CA LYS A 327 38.23 -12.84 -2.11
C LYS A 327 38.56 -12.10 -0.83
#